data_AF-A0A972XBR3-F1
#
_entry.id   AF-A0A972XBR3-F1
#
_cell.length_a   1.000
_cell.length_b   1.000
_cell.length_c   1.000
_cell.angle_alpha   90.00
_cell.angle_beta   90.00
_cell.angle_gamma   90.00
#
_symmetry.space_group_name_H-M   'P 1'
#
loop_
_entity.id
_entity.type
_entity.pdbx_description
1 polymer ?
#
loop_
_entity_poly.entity_id
_entity_poly.type
_entity_poly.pdbx_seq_one_letter_code
_entity_poly.pdbx_strand_id
1 'polypeptide(L)'
;ALQLPIPVIPLELPSYQKKENWGASETFYQIVRHLSQAAMAIPATQHQALRQAAMSAGRKPRCNILGPTALGFRHRDDVTEITRLLTQLGIDIHVVAPLGAEPKDLTVLSEADFNVVLYPEIAYTTASWLSRTFGQPYTKTIPIGVQACCDFVKEVCELAGIDSTQALAKIKSNASWYARSVDSTYLTGKRVFIFGDATHVIAAARMASTEMGFLVVGMGTYSREFAKEVREAAKIYGVEALITDDYLDVEARVAELAPELVLGTQMERHIAKRLGVPCAVISAPVHVQDFPARYSPQMGFEGANVIFDTWVHPLMMGLEEHLIMMFREDFEFSHEAPASHLGHAAVNGAVTKPQPAEMPAYFETTELVVSWAPEALKELGKIPFFVRGKARKNTERYAQEQGMKQITVETLYDAKAHFSR
;
A
#
# COMPACT_ATOMS: atom_id res chain seq x y z
N ALA A 1 -24.40 9.55 35.85
CA ALA A 1 -24.66 9.70 34.41
C ALA A 1 -25.50 10.97 34.19
N LEU A 2 -25.22 11.75 33.15
CA LEU A 2 -25.72 13.13 32.93
C LEU A 2 -27.23 13.26 32.62
N GLN A 3 -28.05 12.21 32.82
CA GLN A 3 -29.51 12.19 32.57
C GLN A 3 -29.95 12.85 31.25
N LEU A 4 -29.14 12.73 30.19
CA LEU A 4 -29.47 13.27 28.88
C LEU A 4 -30.49 12.36 28.15
N PRO A 5 -31.37 12.91 27.29
CA PRO A 5 -32.38 12.14 26.56
C PRO A 5 -31.80 11.33 25.37
N ILE A 6 -30.48 11.20 25.29
CA ILE A 6 -29.75 10.52 24.20
C ILE A 6 -28.71 9.56 24.78
N PRO A 7 -28.32 8.49 24.05
CA PRO A 7 -27.24 7.62 24.46
C PRO A 7 -25.92 8.40 24.60
N VAL A 8 -25.24 8.24 25.74
CA VAL A 8 -23.91 8.80 25.99
C VAL A 8 -22.94 7.64 26.19
N ILE A 9 -21.98 7.49 25.27
CA ILE A 9 -21.03 6.39 25.25
C ILE A 9 -19.67 6.91 25.74
N PRO A 10 -19.19 6.49 26.92
CA PRO A 10 -17.87 6.87 27.39
C PRO A 10 -16.79 6.15 26.57
N LEU A 11 -15.75 6.88 26.18
CA LEU A 11 -14.60 6.34 25.43
C LEU A 11 -13.35 6.44 26.29
N GLU A 12 -12.66 5.31 26.46
CA GLU A 12 -11.37 5.23 27.14
C GLU A 12 -10.25 5.09 26.12
N LEU A 13 -9.62 6.22 25.77
CA LEU A 13 -8.61 6.27 24.72
C LEU A 13 -7.25 6.69 25.31
N PRO A 14 -6.34 5.73 25.62
CA PRO A 14 -5.05 6.04 26.23
C PRO A 14 -4.09 6.69 25.20
N SER A 15 -4.15 8.02 25.11
CA SER A 15 -3.41 8.82 24.11
C SER A 15 -1.89 8.68 24.14
N TYR A 16 -1.30 8.20 25.23
CA TYR A 16 0.15 7.99 25.36
C TYR A 16 0.61 6.57 24.96
N GLN A 17 -0.33 5.66 24.70
CA GLN A 17 -0.04 4.25 24.40
C GLN A 17 -0.61 3.80 23.05
N LYS A 18 -1.70 4.44 22.61
CA LYS A 18 -2.43 4.09 21.40
C LYS A 18 -2.47 5.26 20.42
N LYS A 19 -2.72 4.94 19.16
CA LYS A 19 -2.71 5.87 18.04
C LYS A 19 -4.08 5.94 17.36
N GLU A 20 -4.16 6.76 16.32
CA GLU A 20 -5.38 7.09 15.57
C GLU A 20 -6.20 5.87 15.15
N ASN A 21 -5.63 4.91 14.42
CA ASN A 21 -6.35 3.73 13.93
C ASN A 21 -6.98 2.92 15.08
N TRP A 22 -6.23 2.70 16.17
CA TRP A 22 -6.77 2.03 17.36
C TRP A 22 -7.91 2.84 17.98
N GLY A 23 -7.76 4.16 18.10
CA GLY A 23 -8.81 5.03 18.64
C GLY A 23 -10.09 5.00 17.81
N ALA A 24 -9.95 5.03 16.48
CA ALA A 24 -11.07 4.90 15.56
C ALA A 24 -11.73 3.51 15.64
N SER A 25 -10.93 2.44 15.71
CA SER A 25 -11.42 1.07 15.85
C SER A 25 -12.21 0.87 17.15
N GLU A 26 -11.63 1.29 18.28
CA GLU A 26 -12.25 1.18 19.59
C GLU A 26 -13.53 2.02 19.66
N THR A 27 -13.49 3.26 19.15
CA THR A 27 -14.67 4.13 19.11
C THR A 27 -15.79 3.50 18.29
N PHE A 28 -15.49 2.99 17.10
CA PHE A 28 -16.48 2.35 16.24
C PHE A 28 -17.09 1.11 16.92
N TYR A 29 -16.25 0.27 17.52
CA TYR A 29 -16.68 -0.89 18.30
C TYR A 29 -17.60 -0.51 19.45
N GLN A 30 -17.22 0.48 20.27
CA GLN A 30 -18.00 0.91 21.43
C GLN A 30 -19.35 1.48 21.00
N ILE A 31 -19.41 2.28 19.93
CA ILE A 31 -20.67 2.80 19.41
C ILE A 31 -21.59 1.67 18.96
N VAL A 32 -21.09 0.76 18.12
CA VAL A 32 -21.90 -0.36 17.61
C VAL A 32 -22.40 -1.25 18.76
N ARG A 33 -21.53 -1.58 19.71
CA ARG A 33 -21.88 -2.41 20.87
C ARG A 33 -22.98 -1.78 21.72
N HIS A 34 -22.91 -0.47 21.99
CA HIS A 34 -23.90 0.22 22.82
C HIS A 34 -25.23 0.41 22.10
N LEU A 35 -25.22 0.66 20.79
CA LEU A 35 -26.44 0.87 20.01
C LEU A 35 -27.14 -0.44 19.62
N SER A 36 -26.42 -1.56 19.63
CA SER A 36 -26.99 -2.90 19.35
C SER A 36 -27.60 -3.60 20.57
N GLN A 37 -27.84 -2.91 21.70
CA GLN A 37 -28.36 -3.52 22.94
C GLN A 37 -29.67 -4.29 22.77
N ALA A 38 -30.63 -3.75 22.02
CA ALA A 38 -31.89 -4.43 21.75
C ALA A 38 -31.67 -5.73 20.96
N ALA A 39 -30.79 -5.70 19.96
CA ALA A 39 -30.46 -6.86 19.14
C ALA A 39 -29.72 -7.96 19.94
N MET A 40 -28.97 -7.58 20.99
CA MET A 40 -28.27 -8.54 21.88
C MET A 40 -29.23 -9.39 22.74
N ALA A 41 -30.50 -9.00 22.89
CA ALA A 41 -31.49 -9.82 23.58
C ALA A 41 -31.86 -11.10 22.79
N ILE A 42 -31.54 -11.14 21.49
CA ILE A 42 -31.82 -12.25 20.60
C ILE A 42 -30.54 -13.10 20.44
N PRO A 43 -30.56 -14.41 20.69
CA PRO A 43 -29.40 -15.27 20.50
C PRO A 43 -28.92 -15.31 19.04
N ALA A 44 -27.62 -15.52 18.84
CA ALA A 44 -27.01 -15.61 17.50
C ALA A 44 -27.68 -16.65 16.59
N THR A 45 -28.10 -17.80 17.14
CA THR A 45 -28.80 -18.86 16.40
C THR A 45 -30.15 -18.41 15.86
N GLN A 46 -30.88 -17.58 16.62
CA GLN A 46 -32.15 -17.02 16.19
C GLN A 46 -31.95 -15.95 15.12
N HIS A 47 -30.94 -15.09 15.26
CA HIS A 47 -30.53 -14.16 14.21
C HIS A 47 -30.22 -14.88 12.88
N GLN A 48 -29.45 -15.97 12.94
CA GLN A 48 -29.13 -16.79 11.77
C GLN A 48 -30.39 -17.41 11.16
N ALA A 49 -31.29 -17.97 11.97
CA ALA A 49 -32.54 -18.54 11.49
C ALA A 49 -33.44 -17.51 10.79
N LEU A 50 -33.54 -16.28 11.34
CA LEU A 50 -34.30 -15.18 10.72
C LEU A 50 -33.74 -14.79 9.36
N ARG A 51 -32.41 -14.68 9.25
CA ARG A 51 -31.75 -14.34 7.98
C ARG A 51 -31.93 -15.43 6.93
N GLN A 52 -31.74 -16.69 7.32
CA GLN A 52 -31.98 -17.85 6.45
C GLN A 52 -33.44 -17.94 5.99
N ALA A 53 -34.40 -17.73 6.89
CA ALA A 53 -35.82 -17.73 6.55
C ALA A 53 -36.15 -16.63 5.54
N ALA A 54 -35.57 -15.43 5.69
CA ALA A 54 -35.78 -14.34 4.76
C ALA A 54 -35.17 -14.62 3.37
N MET A 55 -33.98 -15.23 3.31
CA MET A 55 -33.37 -15.66 2.04
C MET A 55 -34.21 -16.75 1.36
N SER A 56 -34.69 -17.74 2.11
CA SER A 56 -35.60 -18.78 1.61
C SER A 56 -36.94 -18.21 1.11
N ALA A 57 -37.37 -17.07 1.65
CA ALA A 57 -38.56 -16.34 1.20
C ALA A 57 -38.30 -15.44 -0.03
N GLY A 58 -37.10 -15.50 -0.64
CA GLY A 58 -36.75 -14.78 -1.87
C GLY A 58 -36.14 -13.39 -1.66
N ARG A 59 -35.80 -12.99 -0.42
CA ARG A 59 -35.02 -11.76 -0.19
C ARG A 59 -33.60 -11.97 -0.71
N LYS A 60 -33.08 -10.98 -1.45
CA LYS A 60 -31.67 -10.96 -1.85
C LYS A 60 -30.73 -10.99 -0.63
N PRO A 61 -29.56 -11.63 -0.72
CA PRO A 61 -28.55 -11.52 0.31
C PRO A 61 -28.14 -10.05 0.45
N ARG A 62 -27.89 -9.61 1.68
CA ARG A 62 -27.47 -8.24 1.98
C ARG A 62 -26.29 -8.22 2.93
N CYS A 63 -25.42 -7.24 2.79
CA CYS A 63 -24.23 -7.10 3.64
C CYS A 63 -24.10 -5.70 4.22
N ASN A 64 -23.39 -5.60 5.34
CA ASN A 64 -22.86 -4.31 5.79
C ASN A 64 -21.48 -4.08 5.16
N ILE A 65 -21.12 -2.84 4.87
CA ILE A 65 -19.75 -2.44 4.53
C ILE A 65 -19.16 -1.73 5.76
N LEU A 66 -18.11 -2.31 6.34
CA LEU A 66 -17.50 -1.87 7.59
C LEU A 66 -16.08 -1.35 7.38
N GLY A 67 -15.76 -0.23 8.03
CA GLY A 67 -14.41 0.33 8.08
C GLY A 67 -14.19 1.69 7.42
N PRO A 68 -14.90 2.07 6.34
CA PRO A 68 -14.76 3.39 5.74
C PRO A 68 -15.02 4.52 6.75
N THR A 69 -14.23 5.58 6.73
CA THR A 69 -14.15 6.71 7.68
C THR A 69 -13.86 8.00 6.92
N ALA A 70 -13.95 9.14 7.60
CA ALA A 70 -13.84 10.47 6.99
C ALA A 70 -12.45 10.78 6.41
N LEU A 71 -11.37 10.50 7.14
CA LEU A 71 -9.99 10.81 6.73
C LEU A 71 -9.23 9.61 6.18
N GLY A 72 -9.94 8.53 5.86
CA GLY A 72 -9.32 7.34 5.30
C GLY A 72 -8.91 7.51 3.83
N PHE A 73 -7.79 6.90 3.45
CA PHE A 73 -7.23 6.99 2.11
C PHE A 73 -8.21 6.41 1.07
N ARG A 74 -8.74 7.27 0.20
CA ARG A 74 -9.66 6.93 -0.91
C ARG A 74 -10.97 6.24 -0.50
N HIS A 75 -11.32 6.25 0.79
CA HIS A 75 -12.49 5.53 1.31
C HIS A 75 -13.82 5.94 0.63
N ARG A 76 -13.96 7.21 0.20
CA ARG A 76 -15.11 7.70 -0.57
C ARG A 76 -15.34 6.89 -1.86
N ASP A 77 -14.28 6.73 -2.64
CA ASP A 77 -14.38 6.11 -3.97
C ASP A 77 -14.35 4.59 -3.86
N ASP A 78 -13.61 4.04 -2.88
CA ASP A 78 -13.62 2.60 -2.58
C ASP A 78 -15.01 2.10 -2.17
N VAL A 79 -15.73 2.86 -1.34
CA VAL A 79 -17.14 2.55 -1.00
C VAL A 79 -18.00 2.54 -2.25
N THR A 80 -17.84 3.53 -3.13
CA THR A 80 -18.61 3.62 -4.38
C THR A 80 -18.33 2.42 -5.28
N GLU A 81 -17.07 2.05 -5.44
CA GLU A 81 -16.63 0.93 -6.28
C GLU A 81 -17.15 -0.41 -5.76
N ILE A 82 -17.00 -0.66 -4.45
CA ILE A 82 -17.40 -1.93 -3.83
C ILE A 82 -18.93 -2.04 -3.73
N THR A 83 -19.64 -0.95 -3.44
CA THR A 83 -21.12 -0.92 -3.50
C THR A 83 -21.60 -1.31 -4.91
N ARG A 84 -20.99 -0.73 -5.95
CA ARG A 84 -21.30 -1.04 -7.34
C ARG A 84 -21.04 -2.51 -7.66
N LEU A 85 -19.88 -3.03 -7.26
CA LEU A 85 -19.50 -4.43 -7.47
C LEU A 85 -20.50 -5.39 -6.79
N LEU A 86 -20.78 -5.20 -5.51
CA LEU A 86 -21.69 -6.06 -4.74
C LEU A 86 -23.12 -6.02 -5.30
N THR A 87 -23.60 -4.83 -5.68
CA THR A 87 -24.94 -4.68 -6.29
C THR A 87 -25.03 -5.42 -7.62
N GLN A 88 -23.97 -5.40 -8.44
CA GLN A 88 -23.90 -6.17 -9.69
C GLN A 88 -23.89 -7.68 -9.48
N LEU A 89 -23.35 -8.14 -8.33
CA LEU A 89 -23.41 -9.54 -7.90
C LEU A 89 -24.81 -9.93 -7.38
N GLY A 90 -25.74 -8.98 -7.22
CA GLY A 90 -27.06 -9.23 -6.66
C GLY A 90 -27.12 -9.21 -5.13
N ILE A 91 -26.12 -8.58 -4.49
CA ILE A 91 -26.05 -8.42 -3.04
C ILE A 91 -26.48 -6.99 -2.69
N ASP A 92 -27.49 -6.84 -1.83
CA ASP A 92 -27.97 -5.53 -1.39
C ASP A 92 -27.05 -4.97 -0.29
N ILE A 93 -26.82 -3.65 -0.30
CA ILE A 93 -26.08 -2.98 0.78
C ILE A 93 -27.06 -2.59 1.88
N HIS A 94 -26.87 -3.14 3.08
CA HIS A 94 -27.72 -2.85 4.24
C HIS A 94 -27.29 -1.56 4.93
N VAL A 95 -26.04 -1.51 5.43
CA VAL A 95 -25.47 -0.32 6.07
C VAL A 95 -23.99 -0.19 5.69
N VAL A 96 -23.56 1.04 5.37
CA VAL A 96 -22.15 1.42 5.29
C VAL A 96 -21.78 2.16 6.56
N ALA A 97 -20.79 1.69 7.32
CA ALA A 97 -20.40 2.29 8.59
C ALA A 97 -18.89 2.23 8.85
N PRO A 98 -18.31 3.22 9.55
CA PRO A 98 -18.97 4.41 10.11
C PRO A 98 -19.28 5.53 9.09
N LEU A 99 -18.65 5.55 7.92
CA LEU A 99 -18.84 6.63 6.93
C LEU A 99 -20.30 6.70 6.42
N GLY A 100 -20.97 7.81 6.73
CA GLY A 100 -22.33 8.10 6.25
C GLY A 100 -23.46 7.50 7.08
N ALA A 101 -23.16 6.66 8.08
CA ALA A 101 -24.18 6.07 8.95
C ALA A 101 -24.67 7.08 10.01
N GLU A 102 -25.97 7.08 10.24
CA GLU A 102 -26.57 7.68 11.43
C GLU A 102 -26.61 6.66 12.59
N PRO A 103 -26.70 7.10 13.86
CA PRO A 103 -26.81 6.18 15.00
C PRO A 103 -27.94 5.14 14.88
N LYS A 104 -29.06 5.49 14.24
CA LYS A 104 -30.18 4.57 13.99
C LYS A 104 -29.80 3.41 13.06
N ASP A 105 -28.90 3.64 12.10
CA ASP A 105 -28.47 2.61 11.16
C ASP A 105 -27.61 1.56 11.88
N LEU A 106 -26.88 1.99 12.90
CA LEU A 106 -26.04 1.12 13.72
C LEU A 106 -26.86 0.17 14.60
N THR A 107 -28.14 0.44 14.86
CA THR A 107 -29.01 -0.45 15.64
C THR A 107 -29.46 -1.68 14.85
N VAL A 108 -29.38 -1.62 13.51
CA VAL A 108 -29.87 -2.68 12.61
C VAL A 108 -28.74 -3.46 11.92
N LEU A 109 -27.48 -3.29 12.34
CA LEU A 109 -26.34 -4.00 11.74
C LEU A 109 -26.49 -5.52 11.79
N SER A 110 -27.10 -6.06 12.85
CA SER A 110 -27.30 -7.51 13.04
C SER A 110 -28.18 -8.17 11.98
N GLU A 111 -28.96 -7.38 11.24
CA GLU A 111 -29.90 -7.91 10.27
C GLU A 111 -29.28 -8.25 8.90
N ALA A 112 -28.04 -7.83 8.64
CA ALA A 112 -27.31 -8.19 7.44
C ALA A 112 -26.86 -9.67 7.48
N ASP A 113 -26.77 -10.31 6.31
CA ASP A 113 -26.39 -11.72 6.18
C ASP A 113 -24.91 -11.94 6.50
N PHE A 114 -24.06 -10.99 6.13
CA PHE A 114 -22.63 -10.98 6.42
C PHE A 114 -22.08 -9.55 6.43
N ASN A 115 -20.82 -9.40 6.82
CA ASN A 115 -20.12 -8.11 6.83
C ASN A 115 -18.95 -8.11 5.83
N VAL A 116 -18.88 -7.08 4.99
CA VAL A 116 -17.72 -6.77 4.16
C VAL A 116 -16.80 -5.84 4.95
N VAL A 117 -15.62 -6.32 5.31
CA VAL A 117 -14.61 -5.53 6.03
C VAL A 117 -13.62 -4.97 5.03
N LEU A 118 -13.65 -3.66 4.79
CA LEU A 118 -12.75 -3.00 3.83
C LEU A 118 -11.43 -2.56 4.47
N TYR A 119 -11.48 -2.10 5.72
CA TYR A 119 -10.29 -1.59 6.43
C TYR A 119 -10.19 -2.26 7.81
N PRO A 120 -9.45 -3.38 7.91
CA PRO A 120 -9.22 -4.11 9.15
C PRO A 120 -8.74 -3.25 10.31
N GLU A 121 -7.87 -2.27 10.04
CA GLU A 121 -7.35 -1.31 11.03
C GLU A 121 -8.46 -0.59 11.81
N ILE A 122 -9.63 -0.42 11.18
CA ILE A 122 -10.79 0.23 11.77
C ILE A 122 -11.83 -0.80 12.20
N ALA A 123 -12.21 -1.72 11.30
CA ALA A 123 -13.42 -2.52 11.46
C ALA A 123 -13.21 -3.94 12.01
N TYR A 124 -11.98 -4.45 12.11
CA TYR A 124 -11.75 -5.84 12.53
C TYR A 124 -12.39 -6.15 13.90
N THR A 125 -12.18 -5.29 14.89
CA THR A 125 -12.73 -5.44 16.25
C THR A 125 -14.25 -5.54 16.23
N THR A 126 -14.90 -4.63 15.50
CA THR A 126 -16.36 -4.59 15.35
C THR A 126 -16.88 -5.82 14.61
N ALA A 127 -16.28 -6.19 13.49
CA ALA A 127 -16.71 -7.36 12.69
C ALA A 127 -16.55 -8.67 13.48
N SER A 128 -15.43 -8.83 14.19
CA SER A 128 -15.19 -9.98 15.08
C SER A 128 -16.21 -10.05 16.21
N TRP A 129 -16.60 -8.90 16.77
CA TRP A 129 -17.66 -8.85 17.78
C TRP A 129 -19.05 -9.17 17.21
N LEU A 130 -19.42 -8.61 16.06
CA LEU A 130 -20.67 -8.91 15.35
C LEU A 130 -20.78 -10.39 15.01
N SER A 131 -19.66 -11.01 14.61
CA SER A 131 -19.59 -12.44 14.34
C SER A 131 -19.90 -13.29 15.56
N ARG A 132 -19.25 -13.01 16.71
CA ARG A 132 -19.49 -13.74 17.96
C ARG A 132 -20.88 -13.49 18.54
N THR A 133 -21.41 -12.28 18.38
CA THR A 133 -22.65 -11.85 19.04
C THR A 133 -23.90 -12.20 18.21
N PHE A 134 -23.84 -12.01 16.89
CA PHE A 134 -24.99 -12.16 15.98
C PHE A 134 -24.81 -13.27 14.94
N GLY A 135 -23.68 -14.00 14.97
CA GLY A 135 -23.40 -15.10 14.06
C GLY A 135 -23.21 -14.65 12.60
N GLN A 136 -22.78 -13.40 12.38
CA GLN A 136 -22.53 -12.84 11.06
C GLN A 136 -21.09 -13.18 10.60
N PRO A 137 -20.90 -13.93 9.51
CA PRO A 137 -19.58 -14.07 8.92
C PRO A 137 -19.10 -12.73 8.34
N TYR A 138 -17.80 -12.62 8.10
CA TYR A 138 -17.22 -11.42 7.49
C TYR A 138 -16.05 -11.75 6.57
N THR A 139 -15.84 -10.89 5.56
CA THR A 139 -14.77 -11.05 4.58
C THR A 139 -13.41 -10.80 5.21
N LYS A 140 -12.41 -11.55 4.75
CA LYS A 140 -11.00 -11.37 5.13
C LYS A 140 -10.15 -10.83 3.99
N THR A 141 -10.62 -10.99 2.76
CA THR A 141 -9.90 -10.54 1.56
C THR A 141 -10.19 -9.08 1.30
N ILE A 142 -9.14 -8.28 1.13
CA ILE A 142 -9.26 -6.87 0.77
C ILE A 142 -9.12 -6.72 -0.75
N PRO A 143 -10.12 -6.14 -1.45
CA PRO A 143 -10.18 -6.12 -2.90
C PRO A 143 -9.33 -5.01 -3.53
N ILE A 144 -8.02 -4.99 -3.26
CA ILE A 144 -7.04 -4.07 -3.89
C ILE A 144 -6.12 -4.88 -4.81
N GLY A 145 -6.12 -4.54 -6.10
CA GLY A 145 -5.48 -5.33 -7.16
C GLY A 145 -6.44 -6.34 -7.80
N VAL A 146 -6.17 -6.75 -9.05
CA VAL A 146 -7.11 -7.56 -9.85
C VAL A 146 -7.28 -8.96 -9.24
N GLN A 147 -6.20 -9.60 -8.82
CA GLN A 147 -6.26 -10.94 -8.26
C GLN A 147 -6.97 -10.95 -6.92
N ALA A 148 -6.70 -9.96 -6.06
CA ALA A 148 -7.39 -9.82 -4.77
C ALA A 148 -8.88 -9.50 -4.95
N CYS A 149 -9.25 -8.71 -5.96
CA CYS A 149 -10.66 -8.50 -6.33
C CYS A 149 -11.33 -9.81 -6.75
N CYS A 150 -10.67 -10.64 -7.57
CA CYS A 150 -11.21 -11.95 -7.96
C CYS A 150 -11.42 -12.88 -6.76
N ASP A 151 -10.49 -12.88 -5.80
CA ASP A 151 -10.60 -13.68 -4.58
C ASP A 151 -11.71 -13.15 -3.66
N PHE A 152 -11.83 -11.83 -3.53
CA PHE A 152 -12.92 -11.18 -2.82
C PHE A 152 -14.29 -11.52 -3.43
N VAL A 153 -14.43 -11.48 -4.76
CA VAL A 153 -15.67 -11.86 -5.45
C VAL A 153 -16.06 -13.30 -5.12
N LYS A 154 -15.10 -14.24 -5.09
CA LYS A 154 -15.37 -15.62 -4.67
C LYS A 154 -15.85 -15.68 -3.22
N GLU A 155 -15.15 -14.99 -2.32
CA GLU A 155 -15.48 -14.96 -0.89
C GLU A 155 -16.88 -14.40 -0.63
N VAL A 156 -17.23 -13.25 -1.22
CA VAL A 156 -18.58 -12.66 -1.02
C VAL A 156 -19.68 -13.49 -1.66
N CYS A 157 -19.42 -14.11 -2.82
CA CYS A 157 -20.37 -15.02 -3.45
C CYS A 157 -20.59 -16.27 -2.61
N GLU A 158 -19.55 -16.83 -1.99
CA GLU A 158 -19.67 -17.95 -1.04
C GLU A 158 -20.53 -17.55 0.17
N LEU A 159 -20.25 -16.39 0.78
CA LEU A 159 -21.03 -15.88 1.91
C LEU A 159 -22.49 -15.57 1.56
N ALA A 160 -22.75 -15.16 0.32
CA ALA A 160 -24.08 -14.82 -0.19
C ALA A 160 -24.84 -16.03 -0.76
N GLY A 161 -24.20 -17.19 -0.94
CA GLY A 161 -24.78 -18.35 -1.61
C GLY A 161 -25.04 -18.16 -3.11
N ILE A 162 -24.19 -17.37 -3.79
CA ILE A 162 -24.29 -17.02 -5.22
C ILE A 162 -23.18 -17.72 -6.01
N ASP A 163 -23.44 -18.16 -7.24
CA ASP A 163 -22.39 -18.66 -8.14
C ASP A 163 -21.52 -17.50 -8.67
N SER A 164 -20.23 -17.54 -8.35
CA SER A 164 -19.25 -16.53 -8.78
C SER A 164 -18.81 -16.67 -10.25
N THR A 165 -19.07 -17.83 -10.90
CA THR A 165 -18.51 -18.15 -12.22
C THR A 165 -18.88 -17.12 -13.29
N GLN A 166 -20.17 -16.75 -13.37
CA GLN A 166 -20.63 -15.78 -14.36
C GLN A 166 -20.14 -14.36 -14.06
N ALA A 167 -20.02 -14.00 -12.79
CA ALA A 167 -19.51 -12.70 -12.38
C ALA A 167 -18.04 -12.56 -12.77
N LEU A 168 -17.23 -13.57 -12.45
CA LEU A 168 -15.81 -13.61 -12.76
C LEU A 168 -15.54 -13.56 -14.27
N ALA A 169 -16.37 -14.23 -15.07
CA ALA A 169 -16.25 -14.21 -16.54
C ALA A 169 -16.54 -12.85 -17.18
N LYS A 170 -17.30 -11.97 -16.50
CA LYS A 170 -17.65 -10.63 -17.00
C LYS A 170 -16.67 -9.55 -16.56
N ILE A 171 -15.68 -9.89 -15.73
CA ILE A 171 -14.69 -8.94 -15.24
C ILE A 171 -13.88 -8.39 -16.42
N LYS A 172 -13.75 -7.06 -16.47
CA LYS A 172 -12.83 -6.36 -17.35
C LYS A 172 -11.93 -5.47 -16.49
N SER A 173 -10.62 -5.67 -16.63
CA SER A 173 -9.60 -4.80 -16.05
C SER A 173 -8.62 -4.41 -17.15
N ASN A 174 -8.48 -3.11 -17.40
CA ASN A 174 -7.51 -2.61 -18.38
C ASN A 174 -6.09 -2.75 -17.83
N ALA A 175 -5.91 -2.62 -16.52
CA ALA A 175 -4.62 -2.80 -15.84
C ALA A 175 -3.93 -4.13 -16.20
N SER A 176 -4.68 -5.23 -16.29
CA SER A 176 -4.12 -6.53 -16.68
C SER A 176 -3.62 -6.56 -18.13
N TRP A 177 -4.28 -5.84 -19.04
CA TRP A 177 -3.80 -5.68 -20.41
C TRP A 177 -2.58 -4.77 -20.45
N TYR A 178 -2.63 -3.62 -19.77
CA TYR A 178 -1.52 -2.67 -19.72
C TYR A 178 -0.24 -3.29 -19.17
N ALA A 179 -0.32 -4.02 -18.05
CA ALA A 179 0.83 -4.70 -17.46
C ALA A 179 1.42 -5.81 -18.35
N ARG A 180 0.63 -6.41 -19.23
CA ARG A 180 1.07 -7.44 -20.19
C ARG A 180 1.51 -6.89 -21.55
N SER A 181 1.28 -5.60 -21.79
CA SER A 181 1.66 -4.95 -23.04
C SER A 181 3.19 -4.82 -23.16
N VAL A 182 3.69 -4.74 -24.38
CA VAL A 182 5.14 -4.65 -24.66
C VAL A 182 5.76 -3.41 -23.99
N ASP A 183 5.01 -2.32 -23.88
CA ASP A 183 5.46 -1.08 -23.24
C ASP A 183 5.71 -1.24 -21.74
N SER A 184 5.15 -2.27 -21.10
CA SER A 184 5.37 -2.57 -19.68
C SER A 184 6.56 -3.50 -19.44
N THR A 185 7.21 -4.02 -20.49
CA THR A 185 8.32 -4.98 -20.33
C THR A 185 9.46 -4.42 -19.48
N TYR A 186 9.74 -3.11 -19.60
CA TYR A 186 10.78 -2.43 -18.82
C TYR A 186 10.50 -2.36 -17.31
N LEU A 187 9.25 -2.56 -16.87
CA LEU A 187 8.88 -2.62 -15.46
C LEU A 187 9.42 -3.89 -14.78
N THR A 188 9.66 -4.95 -15.56
CA THR A 188 10.07 -6.26 -15.04
C THR A 188 11.35 -6.16 -14.22
N GLY A 189 11.28 -6.57 -12.96
CA GLY A 189 12.41 -6.60 -12.05
C GLY A 189 12.81 -5.24 -11.47
N LYS A 190 12.11 -4.14 -11.82
CA LYS A 190 12.34 -2.85 -11.15
C LYS A 190 12.12 -3.00 -9.65
N ARG A 191 13.07 -2.49 -8.88
CA ARG A 191 13.15 -2.70 -7.43
C ARG A 191 12.21 -1.75 -6.72
N VAL A 192 11.26 -2.29 -5.95
CA VAL A 192 10.28 -1.48 -5.21
C VAL A 192 10.42 -1.65 -3.69
N PHE A 193 10.37 -0.53 -2.98
CA PHE A 193 10.22 -0.48 -1.52
C PHE A 193 8.79 -0.06 -1.16
N ILE A 194 8.16 -0.76 -0.23
CA ILE A 194 6.73 -0.59 0.10
C ILE A 194 6.55 -0.29 1.59
N PHE A 195 5.84 0.79 1.93
CA PHE A 195 5.59 1.19 3.32
C PHE A 195 4.22 1.87 3.50
N GLY A 196 3.61 1.73 4.68
CA GLY A 196 2.27 2.29 4.96
C GLY A 196 1.53 1.55 6.08
N ASP A 197 0.20 1.68 6.12
CA ASP A 197 -0.65 0.77 6.90
C ASP A 197 -0.56 -0.67 6.37
N ALA A 198 -0.98 -1.64 7.19
CA ALA A 198 -0.78 -3.03 6.86
C ALA A 198 -1.61 -3.47 5.66
N THR A 199 -2.86 -3.01 5.58
CA THR A 199 -3.79 -3.33 4.49
C THR A 199 -3.24 -2.94 3.13
N HIS A 200 -2.83 -1.69 2.95
CA HIS A 200 -2.32 -1.20 1.67
C HIS A 200 -0.95 -1.79 1.35
N VAL A 201 -0.09 -2.01 2.36
CA VAL A 201 1.24 -2.61 2.14
C VAL A 201 1.14 -4.05 1.63
N ILE A 202 0.30 -4.88 2.26
CA ILE A 202 0.12 -6.28 1.86
C ILE A 202 -0.49 -6.36 0.45
N ALA A 203 -1.51 -5.53 0.18
CA ALA A 203 -2.11 -5.46 -1.15
C ALA A 203 -1.11 -4.97 -2.21
N ALA A 204 -0.34 -3.94 -1.89
CA ALA A 204 0.63 -3.36 -2.80
C ALA A 204 1.74 -4.34 -3.15
N ALA A 205 2.24 -5.09 -2.17
CA ALA A 205 3.26 -6.11 -2.40
C ALA A 205 2.76 -7.24 -3.33
N ARG A 206 1.51 -7.68 -3.13
CA ARG A 206 0.87 -8.67 -4.02
C ARG A 206 0.80 -8.15 -5.44
N MET A 207 0.20 -6.97 -5.65
CA MET A 207 0.02 -6.40 -6.98
C MET A 207 1.35 -6.07 -7.67
N ALA A 208 2.29 -5.47 -6.95
CA ALA A 208 3.62 -5.15 -7.47
C ALA A 208 4.33 -6.40 -8.02
N SER A 209 4.29 -7.51 -7.27
CA SER A 209 4.98 -8.74 -7.66
C SER A 209 4.22 -9.57 -8.70
N THR A 210 2.92 -9.82 -8.50
CA THR A 210 2.18 -10.80 -9.30
C THR A 210 1.42 -10.20 -10.48
N GLU A 211 1.19 -8.88 -10.49
CA GLU A 211 0.44 -8.20 -11.55
C GLU A 211 1.32 -7.25 -12.39
N MET A 212 2.31 -6.60 -11.79
CA MET A 212 3.16 -5.60 -12.48
C MET A 212 4.59 -6.07 -12.77
N GLY A 213 5.04 -7.17 -12.17
CA GLY A 213 6.38 -7.72 -12.40
C GLY A 213 7.52 -6.99 -11.68
N PHE A 214 7.23 -6.15 -10.70
CA PHE A 214 8.24 -5.52 -9.85
C PHE A 214 8.91 -6.52 -8.90
N LEU A 215 10.16 -6.23 -8.52
CA LEU A 215 10.87 -6.96 -7.48
C LEU A 215 10.70 -6.21 -6.15
N VAL A 216 9.95 -6.79 -5.22
CA VAL A 216 9.81 -6.25 -3.85
C VAL A 216 11.13 -6.45 -3.12
N VAL A 217 11.84 -5.37 -2.82
CA VAL A 217 13.15 -5.41 -2.14
C VAL A 217 13.10 -5.00 -0.68
N GLY A 218 12.00 -4.37 -0.26
CA GLY A 218 11.73 -4.07 1.13
C GLY A 218 10.26 -3.78 1.35
N MET A 219 9.79 -4.14 2.54
CA MET A 219 8.41 -3.97 2.94
C MET A 219 8.34 -3.62 4.43
N GLY A 220 7.43 -2.74 4.82
CA GLY A 220 7.25 -2.38 6.22
C GLY A 220 5.92 -1.73 6.53
N THR A 221 5.62 -1.59 7.82
CA THR A 221 4.41 -0.91 8.28
C THR A 221 4.63 -0.17 9.59
N TYR A 222 3.90 0.92 9.77
CA TYR A 222 3.75 1.60 11.06
C TYR A 222 2.62 1.00 11.93
N SER A 223 1.79 0.12 11.36
CA SER A 223 0.64 -0.49 12.05
C SER A 223 1.09 -1.67 12.90
N ARG A 224 1.57 -1.38 14.12
CA ARG A 224 2.11 -2.40 15.04
C ARG A 224 1.09 -3.49 15.37
N GLU A 225 -0.21 -3.16 15.39
CA GLU A 225 -1.31 -4.09 15.61
C GLU A 225 -1.37 -5.22 14.58
N PHE A 226 -0.88 -4.97 13.36
CA PHE A 226 -0.89 -5.90 12.22
C PHE A 226 0.52 -6.34 11.80
N ALA A 227 1.49 -6.22 12.72
CA ALA A 227 2.88 -6.55 12.45
C ALA A 227 3.10 -8.03 12.12
N LYS A 228 2.21 -8.92 12.61
CA LYS A 228 2.31 -10.36 12.32
C LYS A 228 1.96 -10.64 10.87
N GLU A 229 0.87 -10.07 10.38
CA GLU A 229 0.34 -10.20 9.04
C GLU A 229 1.35 -9.67 8.02
N VAL A 230 1.95 -8.50 8.28
CA VAL A 230 2.98 -7.92 7.40
C VAL A 230 4.25 -8.77 7.39
N ARG A 231 4.67 -9.34 8.53
CA ARG A 231 5.81 -10.29 8.58
C ARG A 231 5.53 -11.57 7.80
N GLU A 232 4.32 -12.10 7.88
CA GLU A 232 3.92 -13.29 7.12
C GLU A 232 3.91 -13.00 5.62
N ALA A 233 3.39 -11.85 5.19
CA ALA A 233 3.48 -11.40 3.81
C ALA A 233 4.94 -11.22 3.34
N ALA A 234 5.81 -10.68 4.18
CA ALA A 234 7.21 -10.39 3.81
C ALA A 234 8.01 -11.64 3.47
N LYS A 235 7.71 -12.75 4.16
CA LYS A 235 8.33 -14.06 3.89
C LYS A 235 8.07 -14.54 2.46
N ILE A 236 6.92 -14.21 1.88
CA ILE A 236 6.58 -14.59 0.49
C ILE A 236 7.58 -13.99 -0.50
N TYR A 237 8.10 -12.80 -0.21
CA TYR A 237 9.03 -12.05 -1.06
C TYR A 237 10.50 -12.20 -0.63
N GLY A 238 10.79 -12.97 0.42
CA GLY A 238 12.15 -13.14 0.93
C GLY A 238 12.75 -11.86 1.54
N VAL A 239 11.92 -10.94 2.01
CA VAL A 239 12.36 -9.68 2.64
C VAL A 239 12.04 -9.67 4.14
N GLU A 240 12.83 -8.94 4.92
CA GLU A 240 12.54 -8.71 6.32
C GLU A 240 11.59 -7.51 6.47
N ALA A 241 10.48 -7.71 7.18
CA ALA A 241 9.49 -6.67 7.42
C ALA A 241 10.01 -5.61 8.39
N LEU A 242 10.05 -4.35 7.97
CA LEU A 242 10.36 -3.21 8.82
C LEU A 242 9.11 -2.77 9.59
N ILE A 243 9.07 -3.05 10.89
CA ILE A 243 7.97 -2.63 11.78
C ILE A 243 8.43 -1.45 12.61
N THR A 244 8.12 -0.23 12.16
CA THR A 244 8.55 1.00 12.82
C THR A 244 7.57 2.14 12.57
N ASP A 245 7.49 3.06 13.51
CA ASP A 245 6.82 4.34 13.39
C ASP A 245 7.80 5.52 13.41
N ASP A 246 9.11 5.24 13.41
CA ASP A 246 10.17 6.22 13.22
C ASP A 246 10.52 6.34 11.74
N TYR A 247 10.38 7.55 11.20
CA TYR A 247 10.68 7.81 9.79
C TYR A 247 12.18 7.71 9.48
N LEU A 248 13.07 7.87 10.48
CA LEU A 248 14.51 7.77 10.29
C LEU A 248 14.92 6.32 9.99
N ASP A 249 14.27 5.35 10.63
CA ASP A 249 14.45 3.93 10.32
C ASP A 249 14.02 3.61 8.88
N VAL A 250 12.88 4.19 8.46
CA VAL A 250 12.38 4.02 7.09
C VAL A 250 13.35 4.65 6.08
N GLU A 251 13.81 5.87 6.35
CA GLU A 251 14.78 6.56 5.51
C GLU A 251 16.09 5.78 5.38
N ALA A 252 16.64 5.31 6.51
CA ALA A 252 17.84 4.50 6.54
C ALA A 252 17.67 3.22 5.70
N ARG A 253 16.52 2.55 5.81
CA ARG A 253 16.22 1.32 5.06
C ARG A 253 16.05 1.58 3.57
N VAL A 254 15.38 2.65 3.17
CA VAL A 254 15.24 3.05 1.75
C VAL A 254 16.62 3.36 1.18
N ALA A 255 17.44 4.14 1.89
CA ALA A 255 18.81 4.43 1.49
C ALA A 255 19.64 3.16 1.39
N GLU A 256 19.53 2.24 2.37
CA GLU A 256 20.19 0.93 2.42
C GLU A 256 19.89 0.11 1.15
N LEU A 257 18.62 -0.05 0.82
CA LEU A 257 18.17 -0.93 -0.26
C LEU A 257 18.36 -0.32 -1.65
N ALA A 258 18.38 1.01 -1.77
CA ALA A 258 18.45 1.74 -3.03
C ALA A 258 17.43 1.24 -4.08
N PRO A 259 16.11 1.38 -3.80
CA PRO A 259 15.05 0.99 -4.73
C PRO A 259 14.97 1.94 -5.93
N GLU A 260 14.29 1.50 -6.99
CA GLU A 260 13.95 2.29 -8.18
C GLU A 260 12.58 2.96 -8.06
N LEU A 261 11.74 2.49 -7.13
CA LEU A 261 10.43 3.04 -6.81
C LEU A 261 10.14 2.91 -5.31
N VAL A 262 9.59 3.96 -4.72
CA VAL A 262 9.05 3.93 -3.35
C VAL A 262 7.52 4.06 -3.40
N LEU A 263 6.82 3.02 -2.94
CA LEU A 263 5.37 3.03 -2.73
C LEU A 263 5.11 3.24 -1.25
N GLY A 264 4.68 4.43 -0.86
CA GLY A 264 4.73 4.85 0.54
C GLY A 264 3.59 5.75 0.99
N THR A 265 3.81 6.42 2.11
CA THR A 265 2.96 7.49 2.62
C THR A 265 3.47 8.85 2.12
N GLN A 266 2.86 9.93 2.59
CA GLN A 266 3.39 11.27 2.37
C GLN A 266 4.81 11.46 2.92
N MET A 267 5.19 10.74 3.99
CA MET A 267 6.54 10.85 4.55
C MET A 267 7.58 10.22 3.61
N GLU A 268 7.26 9.06 3.04
CA GLU A 268 8.12 8.41 2.05
C GLU A 268 8.30 9.25 0.79
N ARG A 269 7.33 10.09 0.42
CA ARG A 269 7.50 11.08 -0.65
C ARG A 269 8.61 12.08 -0.34
N HIS A 270 8.73 12.53 0.92
CA HIS A 270 9.83 13.41 1.35
C HIS A 270 11.17 12.69 1.34
N ILE A 271 11.22 11.45 1.83
CA ILE A 271 12.42 10.60 1.80
C ILE A 271 12.88 10.38 0.36
N ALA A 272 11.97 9.94 -0.51
CA ALA A 272 12.26 9.65 -1.91
C ALA A 272 12.73 10.89 -2.67
N LYS A 273 12.15 12.07 -2.40
CA LYS A 273 12.63 13.35 -2.95
C LYS A 273 14.08 13.65 -2.54
N ARG A 274 14.45 13.41 -1.27
CA ARG A 274 15.82 13.63 -0.78
C ARG A 274 16.82 12.66 -1.41
N LEU A 275 16.40 11.42 -1.62
CA LEU A 275 17.22 10.36 -2.20
C LEU A 275 17.21 10.33 -3.73
N GLY A 276 16.40 11.16 -4.39
CA GLY A 276 16.26 11.20 -5.84
C GLY A 276 15.60 9.94 -6.43
N VAL A 277 14.66 9.33 -5.70
CA VAL A 277 13.95 8.10 -6.11
C VAL A 277 12.50 8.44 -6.48
N PRO A 278 11.95 7.87 -7.57
CA PRO A 278 10.53 7.93 -7.89
C PRO A 278 9.64 7.46 -6.73
N CYS A 279 8.49 8.11 -6.53
CA CYS A 279 7.57 7.76 -5.45
C CYS A 279 6.10 7.93 -5.81
N ALA A 280 5.26 7.02 -5.33
CA ALA A 280 3.82 7.12 -5.33
C ALA A 280 3.25 6.88 -3.91
N VAL A 281 2.18 7.60 -3.58
CA VAL A 281 1.48 7.46 -2.30
C VAL A 281 0.43 6.36 -2.40
N ILE A 282 0.48 5.39 -1.49
CA ILE A 282 -0.41 4.22 -1.45
C ILE A 282 -1.21 4.10 -0.15
N SER A 283 -0.89 4.89 0.87
CA SER A 283 -1.46 4.76 2.21
C SER A 283 -1.41 6.09 2.97
N ALA A 284 -2.31 6.25 3.94
CA ALA A 284 -2.22 7.31 4.94
C ALA A 284 -0.93 7.18 5.78
N PRO A 285 -0.41 8.26 6.39
CA PRO A 285 -0.89 9.65 6.31
C PRO A 285 -0.65 10.29 4.94
N VAL A 286 -1.60 11.15 4.53
CA VAL A 286 -1.59 11.84 3.24
C VAL A 286 -1.91 13.33 3.38
N HIS A 287 -1.75 14.09 2.29
CA HIS A 287 -2.19 15.49 2.19
C HIS A 287 -3.33 15.65 1.18
N VAL A 288 -3.83 16.88 1.04
CA VAL A 288 -5.01 17.23 0.20
C VAL A 288 -4.94 16.72 -1.24
N GLN A 289 -3.75 16.55 -1.82
CA GLN A 289 -3.58 16.00 -3.18
C GLN A 289 -4.14 14.58 -3.33
N ASP A 290 -4.13 13.81 -2.23
CA ASP A 290 -4.62 12.44 -2.18
C ASP A 290 -6.10 12.34 -1.77
N PHE A 291 -6.78 13.49 -1.64
CA PHE A 291 -8.24 13.64 -1.58
C PHE A 291 -8.76 14.32 -2.84
N PRO A 292 -8.64 13.68 -4.02
CA PRO A 292 -8.90 14.35 -5.28
C PRO A 292 -10.40 14.56 -5.55
N ALA A 293 -10.70 15.53 -6.41
CA ALA A 293 -12.04 15.78 -6.90
C ALA A 293 -12.53 14.67 -7.87
N ARG A 294 -11.62 14.07 -8.64
CA ARG A 294 -11.94 12.97 -9.58
C ARG A 294 -12.22 11.66 -8.85
N TYR A 295 -12.89 10.74 -9.53
CA TYR A 295 -13.01 9.35 -9.10
C TYR A 295 -11.63 8.67 -9.09
N SER A 296 -11.26 8.07 -7.96
CA SER A 296 -9.90 7.59 -7.69
C SER A 296 -9.82 6.43 -6.68
N PRO A 297 -10.62 5.36 -6.84
CA PRO A 297 -10.56 4.21 -5.94
C PRO A 297 -9.18 3.54 -5.95
N GLN A 298 -8.87 2.77 -4.90
CA GLN A 298 -7.83 1.76 -4.86
C GLN A 298 -8.42 0.35 -4.92
N MET A 299 -9.65 0.20 -4.44
CA MET A 299 -10.38 -1.06 -4.47
C MET A 299 -11.05 -1.30 -5.82
N GLY A 300 -11.40 -2.56 -6.08
CA GLY A 300 -12.14 -2.97 -7.27
C GLY A 300 -11.32 -2.91 -8.56
N PHE A 301 -11.98 -3.20 -9.68
CA PHE A 301 -11.32 -3.27 -10.98
C PHE A 301 -10.93 -1.90 -11.51
N GLU A 302 -11.70 -0.85 -11.20
CA GLU A 302 -11.28 0.51 -11.52
C GLU A 302 -10.10 0.96 -10.63
N GLY A 303 -10.07 0.54 -9.36
CA GLY A 303 -8.93 0.80 -8.49
C GLY A 303 -7.63 0.23 -9.05
N ALA A 304 -7.67 -0.95 -9.65
CA ALA A 304 -6.50 -1.52 -10.34
C ALA A 304 -6.01 -0.65 -11.52
N ASN A 305 -6.92 -0.01 -12.27
CA ASN A 305 -6.54 0.92 -13.35
C ASN A 305 -5.88 2.18 -12.77
N VAL A 306 -6.49 2.78 -11.74
CA VAL A 306 -5.94 3.96 -11.04
C VAL A 306 -4.56 3.65 -10.46
N ILE A 307 -4.39 2.47 -9.86
CA ILE A 307 -3.11 2.04 -9.29
C ILE A 307 -2.05 1.90 -10.37
N PHE A 308 -2.36 1.23 -11.50
CA PHE A 308 -1.42 1.07 -12.60
C PHE A 308 -0.87 2.42 -13.07
N ASP A 309 -1.76 3.37 -13.37
CA ASP A 309 -1.36 4.71 -13.79
C ASP A 309 -0.53 5.41 -12.71
N THR A 310 -0.97 5.34 -11.45
CA THR A 310 -0.33 6.06 -10.33
C THR A 310 1.07 5.54 -10.02
N TRP A 311 1.31 4.23 -10.11
CA TRP A 311 2.62 3.64 -9.77
C TRP A 311 3.61 3.69 -10.91
N VAL A 312 3.13 3.65 -12.17
CA VAL A 312 3.99 3.74 -13.34
C VAL A 312 4.36 5.19 -13.64
N HIS A 313 3.46 6.16 -13.39
CA HIS A 313 3.70 7.56 -13.71
C HIS A 313 4.98 8.19 -13.12
N PRO A 314 5.46 7.85 -11.92
CA PRO A 314 6.73 8.42 -11.43
C PRO A 314 7.98 7.88 -12.11
N LEU A 315 7.90 6.72 -12.79
CA LEU A 315 9.05 6.08 -13.43
C LEU A 315 9.41 6.79 -14.74
N MET A 316 10.70 6.78 -15.09
CA MET A 316 11.11 7.20 -16.43
C MET A 316 10.51 6.27 -17.48
N MET A 317 10.05 6.84 -18.61
CA MET A 317 9.47 6.04 -19.67
C MET A 317 10.55 5.20 -20.37
N GLY A 318 10.18 4.03 -20.89
CA GLY A 318 11.14 3.06 -21.44
C GLY A 318 12.05 3.62 -22.54
N LEU A 319 11.55 4.46 -23.45
CA LEU A 319 12.40 5.08 -24.49
C LEU A 319 13.40 6.08 -23.87
N GLU A 320 12.96 6.89 -22.91
CA GLU A 320 13.79 7.86 -22.21
C GLU A 320 14.91 7.19 -21.40
N GLU A 321 14.60 6.06 -20.72
CA GLU A 321 15.61 5.25 -20.03
C GLU A 321 16.71 4.76 -20.99
N HIS A 322 16.34 4.32 -22.19
CA HIS A 322 17.31 3.88 -23.21
C HIS A 322 18.09 5.05 -23.81
N LEU A 323 17.44 6.18 -24.08
CA LEU A 323 18.09 7.36 -24.68
C LEU A 323 19.11 7.99 -23.75
N ILE A 324 18.80 8.14 -22.45
CA ILE A 324 19.75 8.64 -21.44
C ILE A 324 20.97 7.71 -21.32
N MET A 325 20.80 6.41 -21.59
CA MET A 325 21.90 5.47 -21.59
C MET A 325 22.83 5.67 -22.80
N MET A 326 22.26 5.98 -23.96
CA MET A 326 22.94 6.07 -25.26
C MET A 326 23.54 7.45 -25.53
N PHE A 327 22.89 8.53 -25.08
CA PHE A 327 23.25 9.93 -25.37
C PHE A 327 23.53 10.73 -24.09
N ARG A 328 24.55 10.32 -23.34
CA ARG A 328 24.83 10.81 -21.97
C ARG A 328 25.30 12.27 -21.87
N GLU A 329 25.82 12.81 -22.96
CA GLU A 329 26.34 14.18 -23.05
C GLU A 329 25.33 15.14 -23.70
N ASP A 330 24.08 14.69 -23.91
CA ASP A 330 23.03 15.53 -24.45
C ASP A 330 22.61 16.60 -23.42
N PHE A 331 22.45 17.84 -23.88
CA PHE A 331 22.13 18.97 -23.02
C PHE A 331 20.68 18.96 -22.54
N GLU A 332 19.80 18.22 -23.20
CA GLU A 332 18.37 18.10 -22.91
C GLU A 332 18.08 16.76 -22.20
N PHE A 333 18.72 15.66 -22.64
CA PHE A 333 18.52 14.31 -22.12
C PHE A 333 19.74 13.79 -21.32
N SER A 334 20.07 14.49 -20.23
CA SER A 334 21.21 14.12 -19.35
C SER A 334 20.80 13.27 -18.14
N HIS A 335 21.78 12.67 -17.45
CA HIS A 335 21.56 11.92 -16.20
C HIS A 335 20.95 12.73 -15.05
N GLU A 336 20.90 14.06 -15.17
CA GLU A 336 20.31 14.96 -14.18
C GLU A 336 18.86 15.36 -14.55
N ALA A 337 18.36 14.96 -15.72
CA ALA A 337 17.03 15.31 -16.19
C ALA A 337 15.93 14.48 -15.48
N PRO A 338 14.83 15.12 -15.02
CA PRO A 338 13.64 14.40 -14.56
C PRO A 338 12.91 13.75 -15.74
N ALA A 339 12.04 12.78 -15.45
CA ALA A 339 11.26 12.10 -16.50
C ALA A 339 10.46 13.10 -17.35
N SER A 340 10.60 12.99 -18.67
CA SER A 340 10.13 13.94 -19.68
C SER A 340 8.63 14.26 -19.60
N HIS A 341 7.80 13.31 -19.16
CA HIS A 341 6.35 13.48 -19.02
C HIS A 341 5.92 14.16 -17.71
N LEU A 342 6.84 14.44 -16.78
CA LEU A 342 6.54 15.12 -15.51
C LEU A 342 6.53 16.66 -15.61
N GLY A 343 6.72 17.21 -16.82
CA GLY A 343 6.74 18.64 -17.10
C GLY A 343 8.03 19.31 -16.63
N HIS A 344 8.69 20.08 -17.50
CA HIS A 344 9.85 20.85 -17.11
C HIS A 344 9.43 22.02 -16.20
N ALA A 345 9.80 21.98 -14.92
CA ALA A 345 9.95 23.23 -14.20
C ALA A 345 11.05 24.02 -14.92
N ALA A 346 10.69 25.14 -15.53
CA ALA A 346 11.65 26.01 -16.19
C ALA A 346 12.72 26.42 -15.17
N VAL A 347 13.91 25.79 -15.24
CA VAL A 347 15.07 26.18 -14.46
C VAL A 347 15.66 27.43 -15.13
N ASN A 348 14.95 28.55 -15.01
CA ASN A 348 15.54 29.86 -15.23
C ASN A 348 16.13 30.34 -13.89
N GLY A 349 17.43 30.19 -13.74
CA GLY A 349 18.20 30.89 -12.71
C GLY A 349 19.16 30.00 -11.94
N ALA A 350 20.45 30.31 -12.08
CA ALA A 350 21.59 29.74 -11.38
C ALA A 350 21.29 29.30 -9.93
N VAL A 351 21.28 27.99 -9.71
CA VAL A 351 21.41 27.43 -8.37
C VAL A 351 22.88 27.53 -7.98
N THR A 352 23.22 28.52 -7.17
CA THR A 352 24.49 28.56 -6.45
C THR A 352 24.64 27.30 -5.62
N LYS A 353 25.66 26.48 -5.94
CA LYS A 353 26.06 25.33 -5.14
C LYS A 353 26.28 25.77 -3.69
N PRO A 354 25.59 25.19 -2.69
CA PRO A 354 25.93 25.46 -1.30
C PRO A 354 27.35 24.92 -1.01
N GLN A 355 28.15 25.77 -0.39
CA GLN A 355 29.50 25.47 0.08
C GLN A 355 29.42 24.40 1.18
N PRO A 356 30.33 23.40 1.22
CA PRO A 356 30.29 22.38 2.25
C PRO A 356 30.52 23.02 3.62
N ALA A 357 29.59 22.84 4.55
CA ALA A 357 29.81 23.12 5.96
C ALA A 357 30.71 22.01 6.54
N GLU A 358 31.79 22.40 7.21
CA GLU A 358 32.69 21.49 7.94
C GLU A 358 31.91 20.74 9.02
N MET A 359 31.93 19.40 8.95
CA MET A 359 31.40 18.53 9.99
C MET A 359 32.48 18.28 11.06
N PRO A 360 32.12 18.26 12.36
CA PRO A 360 33.05 17.84 13.40
C PRO A 360 33.31 16.33 13.32
N ALA A 361 34.58 15.96 13.55
CA ALA A 361 35.07 14.59 13.51
C ALA A 361 34.38 13.70 14.55
N TYR A 362 33.81 12.57 14.10
CA TYR A 362 33.35 11.50 14.96
C TYR A 362 34.18 10.23 14.73
N PHE A 363 34.68 9.73 15.86
CA PHE A 363 35.30 8.44 16.21
C PHE A 363 35.55 7.41 15.09
N GLU A 364 36.84 7.09 14.94
CA GLU A 364 37.35 5.93 14.21
C GLU A 364 36.90 4.61 14.86
N THR A 365 36.07 3.85 14.14
CA THR A 365 36.02 2.39 14.26
C THR A 365 36.78 1.80 13.08
N THR A 366 37.69 0.88 13.37
CA THR A 366 38.52 0.15 12.40
C THR A 366 37.68 -0.76 11.51
N GLU A 367 37.06 -0.20 10.47
CA GLU A 367 36.60 -0.93 9.30
C GLU A 367 37.63 -0.75 8.16
N LEU A 368 37.82 -1.78 7.34
CA LEU A 368 38.60 -1.70 6.11
C LEU A 368 37.99 -0.61 5.21
N VAL A 369 38.59 0.58 5.19
CA VAL A 369 38.16 1.67 4.31
C VAL A 369 38.45 1.27 2.87
N VAL A 370 37.40 0.86 2.16
CA VAL A 370 37.48 0.55 0.74
C VAL A 370 37.44 1.85 -0.05
N SER A 371 38.55 2.21 -0.68
CA SER A 371 38.68 3.45 -1.47
C SER A 371 38.33 3.22 -2.95
N TRP A 372 37.60 4.14 -3.58
CA TRP A 372 37.29 4.05 -5.01
C TRP A 372 38.41 4.68 -5.85
N ALA A 373 38.90 3.99 -6.88
CA ALA A 373 39.78 4.58 -7.88
C ALA A 373 39.02 5.62 -8.74
N PRO A 374 39.66 6.72 -9.18
CA PRO A 374 39.02 7.75 -10.01
C PRO A 374 38.40 7.18 -11.31
N GLU A 375 39.04 6.19 -11.92
CA GLU A 375 38.58 5.51 -13.12
C GLU A 375 37.35 4.65 -12.83
N ALA A 376 37.30 4.01 -11.66
CA ALA A 376 36.15 3.24 -11.21
C ALA A 376 34.93 4.13 -10.92
N LEU A 377 35.13 5.33 -10.37
CA LEU A 377 34.06 6.32 -10.19
C LEU A 377 33.52 6.82 -11.54
N LYS A 378 34.39 7.06 -12.52
CA LYS A 378 33.98 7.37 -13.89
C LYS A 378 33.16 6.23 -14.50
N GLU A 379 33.59 4.99 -14.30
CA GLU A 379 32.87 3.81 -14.78
C GLU A 379 31.52 3.63 -14.07
N LEU A 380 31.45 3.85 -12.76
CA LEU A 380 30.21 3.84 -11.99
C LEU A 380 29.23 4.92 -12.50
N GLY A 381 29.74 6.10 -12.89
CA GLY A 381 28.95 7.15 -13.51
C GLY A 381 28.24 6.73 -14.80
N LYS A 382 28.80 5.75 -15.53
CA LYS A 382 28.19 5.17 -16.75
C LYS A 382 26.94 4.34 -16.48
N ILE A 383 26.72 3.91 -15.23
CA ILE A 383 25.54 3.13 -14.83
C ILE A 383 24.34 4.08 -14.68
N PRO A 384 23.15 3.75 -15.22
CA PRO A 384 21.95 4.59 -15.09
C PRO A 384 21.63 4.91 -13.63
N PHE A 385 21.22 6.16 -13.34
CA PHE A 385 21.15 6.67 -11.97
C PHE A 385 20.27 5.80 -11.04
N PHE A 386 19.16 5.28 -11.55
CA PHE A 386 18.18 4.48 -10.79
C PHE A 386 18.72 3.11 -10.35
N VAL A 387 19.70 2.52 -11.07
CA VAL A 387 20.41 1.29 -10.65
C VAL A 387 21.82 1.55 -10.11
N ARG A 388 22.35 2.77 -10.24
CA ARG A 388 23.71 3.15 -9.82
C ARG A 388 23.94 2.95 -8.34
N GLY A 389 22.96 3.28 -7.50
CA GLY A 389 23.04 3.08 -6.05
C GLY A 389 23.24 1.60 -5.68
N LYS A 390 22.50 0.69 -6.32
CA LYS A 390 22.67 -0.76 -6.16
C LYS A 390 24.05 -1.21 -6.62
N ALA A 391 24.47 -0.78 -7.81
CA ALA A 391 25.75 -1.18 -8.37
C ALA A 391 26.91 -0.78 -7.45
N ARG A 392 26.90 0.46 -6.96
CA ARG A 392 27.88 0.95 -5.98
C ARG A 392 27.96 0.05 -4.76
N LYS A 393 26.82 -0.25 -4.12
CA LYS A 393 26.76 -1.08 -2.91
C LYS A 393 27.17 -2.52 -3.13
N ASN A 394 26.73 -3.11 -4.23
CA ASN A 394 27.15 -4.45 -4.61
C ASN A 394 28.67 -4.52 -4.82
N THR A 395 29.27 -3.51 -5.46
CA THR A 395 30.72 -3.43 -5.62
C THR A 395 31.45 -3.22 -4.28
N GLU A 396 30.93 -2.35 -3.41
CA GLU A 396 31.48 -2.13 -2.06
C GLU A 396 31.42 -3.41 -1.21
N ARG A 397 30.29 -4.12 -1.21
CA ARG A 397 30.14 -5.41 -0.52
C ARG A 397 31.08 -6.48 -1.09
N TYR A 398 31.15 -6.61 -2.41
CA TYR A 398 32.05 -7.57 -3.06
C TYR A 398 33.52 -7.29 -2.70
N ALA A 399 33.94 -6.03 -2.73
CA ALA A 399 35.28 -5.63 -2.33
C ALA A 399 35.59 -5.99 -0.87
N GLN A 400 34.64 -5.77 0.04
CA GLN A 400 34.77 -6.16 1.44
C GLN A 400 34.87 -7.69 1.62
N GLU A 401 34.01 -8.46 0.96
CA GLU A 401 34.02 -9.94 1.00
C GLU A 401 35.34 -10.53 0.47
N GLN A 402 35.94 -9.88 -0.51
CA GLN A 402 37.23 -10.28 -1.09
C GLN A 402 38.44 -9.65 -0.39
N GLY A 403 38.23 -8.87 0.68
CA GLY A 403 39.31 -8.21 1.43
C GLY A 403 40.08 -7.14 0.64
N MET A 404 39.46 -6.56 -0.40
CA MET A 404 40.09 -5.53 -1.23
C MET A 404 40.06 -4.16 -0.54
N LYS A 405 41.17 -3.44 -0.59
CA LYS A 405 41.30 -2.08 -0.02
C LYS A 405 40.96 -0.97 -1.03
N GLN A 406 40.92 -1.30 -2.30
CA GLN A 406 40.65 -0.36 -3.38
C GLN A 406 39.72 -0.99 -4.42
N ILE A 407 38.66 -0.27 -4.80
CA ILE A 407 37.73 -0.64 -5.88
C ILE A 407 38.28 -0.09 -7.18
N THR A 408 38.63 -0.98 -8.10
CA THR A 408 39.03 -0.66 -9.47
C THR A 408 37.87 -0.90 -10.44
N VAL A 409 38.09 -0.56 -11.72
CA VAL A 409 37.15 -0.87 -12.80
C VAL A 409 36.90 -2.39 -12.90
N GLU A 410 37.94 -3.21 -12.71
CA GLU A 410 37.84 -4.68 -12.71
C GLU A 410 36.95 -5.16 -11.56
N THR A 411 37.15 -4.66 -10.33
CA THR A 411 36.30 -4.98 -9.18
C THR A 411 34.82 -4.69 -9.45
N LEU A 412 34.52 -3.60 -10.15
CA LEU A 412 33.14 -3.24 -10.52
C LEU A 412 32.53 -4.25 -11.50
N TYR A 413 33.29 -4.72 -12.49
CA TYR A 413 32.84 -5.74 -13.44
C TYR A 413 32.71 -7.13 -12.78
N ASP A 414 33.63 -7.50 -11.89
CA ASP A 414 33.58 -8.75 -11.15
C ASP A 414 32.39 -8.80 -10.20
N ALA A 415 32.11 -7.70 -9.48
CA ALA A 415 30.92 -7.57 -8.64
C ALA A 415 29.63 -7.70 -9.47
N LYS A 416 29.59 -7.09 -10.66
CA LYS A 416 28.45 -7.24 -11.57
C LYS A 416 28.26 -8.71 -11.94
N ALA A 417 29.31 -9.43 -12.32
CA ALA A 417 29.24 -10.85 -12.68
C ALA A 417 28.83 -11.74 -11.49
N HIS A 418 29.27 -11.39 -10.27
CA HIS A 418 28.93 -12.11 -9.05
C HIS A 418 27.44 -12.00 -8.69
N PHE A 419 26.85 -10.80 -8.78
CA PHE A 419 25.44 -10.53 -8.42
C PHE A 419 24.44 -10.58 -9.58
N SER A 420 24.86 -10.99 -10.79
CA SER A 420 23.99 -11.21 -11.95
C SER A 420 23.64 -12.69 -12.18
N ARG A 421 24.16 -13.58 -11.33
CA ARG A 421 23.64 -14.94 -11.12
C ARG A 421 22.52 -14.91 -10.10
#